data_AF-A0A950M3B2-F1
#
_entry.id   AF-A0A950M3B2-F1
#
_cell.length_a   1.000
_cell.length_b   1.000
_cell.length_c   1.000
_cell.angle_alpha   90.00
_cell.angle_beta   90.00
_cell.angle_gamma   90.00
#
_symmetry.space_group_name_H-M   'P 1'
#
loop_
_entity.id
_entity.type
_entity.pdbx_description
1 polymer ?
#
loop_
_entity_poly.entity_id
_entity_poly.type
_entity_poly.pdbx_seq_one_letter_code
_entity_poly.pdbx_strand_id
1 'polypeptide(L)'
;MSRIAGIPIARMVGCSLRGAAAAALLLVLNPAGAQQINPVWAQEGGLQPGEAFVTRFSGAVSTPGPTGKPTFSLDPKGVVGSIIDIRAPRQPPLGQHWIDEPQRNPIRAEAVGQVFGVALDDATPP
;
A
#
# COMPACT_ATOMS: atom_id res chain seq x y z
N MET A 1 47.09 31.12 65.66
CA MET A 1 46.23 31.13 66.85
C MET A 1 44.78 30.95 66.41
N SER A 2 44.09 29.96 66.98
CA SER A 2 42.62 29.78 67.17
C SER A 2 41.65 30.20 66.06
N ARG A 3 41.02 29.28 65.30
CA ARG A 3 39.72 28.61 65.55
C ARG A 3 38.56 29.53 65.96
N ILE A 4 37.43 29.45 65.23
CA ILE A 4 35.98 29.43 65.59
C ILE A 4 35.22 29.62 64.25
N ALA A 5 34.59 28.63 63.60
CA ALA A 5 33.41 27.81 63.92
C ALA A 5 32.09 28.61 64.03
N GLY A 6 31.08 28.33 63.18
CA GLY A 6 29.69 28.78 63.41
C GLY A 6 28.77 28.92 62.17
N ILE A 7 28.25 27.80 61.68
CA ILE A 7 27.03 27.62 60.84
C ILE A 7 25.78 27.69 61.79
N PRO A 8 24.46 27.65 61.42
CA PRO A 8 23.64 27.84 60.19
C PRO A 8 22.44 28.83 60.37
N ILE A 9 21.53 28.97 59.40
CA ILE A 9 20.09 28.54 59.51
C ILE A 9 19.30 29.01 58.28
N ALA A 10 18.46 28.10 57.79
CA ALA A 10 17.72 28.15 56.54
C ALA A 10 16.31 28.77 56.66
N ARG A 11 15.82 29.21 55.48
CA ARG A 11 14.44 29.13 54.96
C ARG A 11 13.28 29.77 55.75
N MET A 12 12.55 30.64 55.06
CA MET A 12 11.08 30.64 55.08
C MET A 12 10.55 31.26 53.76
N VAL A 13 10.33 30.44 52.73
CA VAL A 13 9.03 30.18 52.09
C VAL A 13 7.86 30.96 52.70
N GLY A 14 7.28 31.87 51.92
CA GLY A 14 6.05 32.60 52.24
C GLY A 14 5.34 33.05 50.96
N CYS A 15 4.32 32.29 50.60
CA CYS A 15 3.40 32.46 49.48
C CYS A 15 2.72 33.84 49.47
N SER A 16 2.66 34.52 48.32
CA SER A 16 1.54 35.41 48.02
C SER A 16 1.25 35.42 46.52
N LEU A 17 0.21 34.67 46.20
CA LEU A 17 -0.52 34.56 44.95
C LEU A 17 -1.32 35.86 44.73
N ARG A 18 -1.20 36.54 43.57
CA ARG A 18 -2.27 37.30 42.87
C ARG A 18 -1.74 38.15 41.72
N GLY A 19 -2.44 38.10 40.58
CA GLY A 19 -2.41 39.13 39.52
C GLY A 19 -1.66 38.69 38.27
N ALA A 20 -2.22 37.80 37.44
CA ALA A 20 -3.12 38.12 36.35
C ALA A 20 -2.43 38.77 35.12
N ALA A 21 -2.40 37.97 34.05
CA ALA A 21 -2.58 38.37 32.66
C ALA A 21 -1.52 39.26 31.98
N ALA A 22 -0.63 38.61 31.23
CA ALA A 22 -0.31 39.06 29.88
C ALA A 22 0.02 37.82 29.03
N ALA A 23 -1.00 37.33 28.33
CA ALA A 23 -0.88 36.29 27.33
C ALA A 23 -0.06 36.82 26.15
N ALA A 24 1.18 36.33 25.99
CA ALA A 24 1.92 36.40 24.74
C ALA A 24 2.09 34.97 24.24
N LEU A 25 1.04 34.49 23.59
CA LEU A 25 0.97 33.22 22.86
C LEU A 25 1.93 33.30 21.67
N LEU A 26 3.20 32.92 21.87
CA LEU A 26 4.16 32.68 20.80
C LEU A 26 3.81 31.35 20.12
N LEU A 27 2.91 31.43 19.13
CA LEU A 27 2.65 30.35 18.18
C LEU A 27 3.94 30.13 17.36
N VAL A 28 4.76 29.17 17.77
CA VAL A 28 5.86 28.68 16.94
C VAL A 28 5.23 28.00 15.72
N LEU A 29 5.32 28.66 14.57
CA LEU A 29 5.00 28.08 13.27
C LEU A 29 5.87 26.83 13.09
N ASN A 30 5.25 25.65 13.20
CA ASN A 30 5.84 24.42 12.74
C ASN A 30 5.65 24.38 11.22
N PRO A 31 6.71 24.51 10.39
CA PRO A 31 6.61 24.11 8.99
C PRO A 31 6.60 22.59 8.99
N ALA A 32 5.44 21.99 9.31
CA ALA A 32 5.16 20.63 8.91
C ALA A 32 5.37 20.61 7.40
N GLY A 33 6.51 20.02 7.00
CA GLY A 33 7.02 20.06 5.65
C GLY A 33 5.89 19.77 4.68
N ALA A 34 5.71 20.70 3.75
CA ALA A 34 4.91 20.51 2.56
C ALA A 34 5.28 19.12 2.00
N GLN A 35 4.39 18.16 2.22
CA GLN A 35 4.48 16.89 1.53
C GLN A 35 4.29 17.27 0.07
N GLN A 36 5.40 17.30 -0.67
CA GLN A 36 5.40 17.48 -2.10
C GLN A 36 4.56 16.32 -2.65
N ILE A 37 3.30 16.64 -2.96
CA ILE A 37 2.39 15.73 -3.62
C ILE A 37 2.97 15.62 -5.02
N ASN A 38 3.86 14.64 -5.22
CA ASN A 38 4.24 14.27 -6.57
C ASN A 38 2.93 13.86 -7.25
N PRO A 39 2.48 14.56 -8.30
CA PRO A 39 1.35 14.07 -9.06
C PRO A 39 1.76 12.69 -9.57
N VAL A 40 1.20 11.64 -8.99
CA VAL A 40 1.20 10.33 -9.61
C VAL A 40 0.54 10.57 -10.95
N TRP A 41 1.30 10.43 -12.04
CA TRP A 41 0.76 10.40 -13.38
C TRP A 41 -0.10 9.15 -13.50
N ALA A 42 -1.32 9.23 -12.96
CA ALA A 42 -2.35 8.28 -13.24
C ALA A 42 -2.61 8.39 -14.74
N GLN A 43 -2.40 7.29 -15.45
CA GLN A 43 -2.75 7.09 -16.87
C GLN A 43 -1.64 7.44 -17.87
N GLU A 44 -0.60 6.61 -17.91
CA GLU A 44 0.05 6.29 -19.20
C GLU A 44 -1.01 5.70 -20.15
N GLY A 45 -1.62 6.57 -20.95
CA GLY A 45 -2.58 6.24 -22.01
C GLY A 45 -3.77 5.42 -21.51
N GLY A 46 -4.85 6.12 -21.09
CA GLY A 46 -6.13 5.49 -20.78
C GLY A 46 -6.68 4.61 -21.91
N LEU A 47 -7.80 3.94 -21.66
CA LEU A 47 -8.46 3.11 -22.66
C LEU A 47 -8.78 3.92 -23.94
N GLN A 48 -8.34 3.39 -25.08
CA GLN A 48 -8.63 3.94 -26.40
C GLN A 48 -9.90 3.32 -26.98
N PRO A 49 -10.60 3.99 -27.92
CA PRO A 49 -11.75 3.40 -28.59
C PRO A 49 -11.40 2.08 -29.29
N GLY A 50 -12.13 1.01 -28.95
CA GLY A 50 -11.86 -0.34 -29.43
C GLY A 50 -10.83 -1.11 -28.60
N GLU A 51 -10.45 -0.60 -27.43
CA GLU A 51 -9.75 -1.36 -26.40
C GLU A 51 -10.73 -1.83 -25.31
N ALA A 52 -10.44 -2.98 -24.70
CA ALA A 52 -11.14 -3.51 -23.53
C ALA A 52 -10.14 -3.87 -22.42
N PHE A 53 -10.53 -3.66 -21.17
CA PHE A 53 -9.75 -4.15 -20.03
C PHE A 53 -10.27 -5.53 -19.63
N VAL A 54 -9.37 -6.51 -19.58
CA VAL A 54 -9.70 -7.90 -19.26
C VAL A 54 -8.99 -8.29 -17.98
N THR A 55 -9.72 -8.90 -17.06
CA THR A 55 -9.18 -9.50 -15.84
C THR A 55 -8.99 -11.00 -16.03
N ARG A 56 -8.00 -11.56 -15.34
CA ARG A 56 -7.72 -13.01 -15.33
C ARG A 56 -7.13 -13.43 -13.99
N PHE A 57 -7.10 -14.73 -13.74
CA PHE A 57 -6.39 -15.27 -12.59
C PHE A 57 -4.88 -15.11 -12.80
N SER A 58 -4.16 -14.76 -11.72
CA SER A 58 -2.69 -14.67 -11.73
C SER A 58 -2.02 -16.01 -12.01
N GLY A 59 -2.74 -17.12 -11.78
CA GLY A 59 -2.16 -18.47 -11.72
C GLY A 59 -1.70 -18.81 -10.30
N ALA A 60 -1.22 -20.05 -10.16
CA ALA A 60 -0.73 -20.59 -8.90
C ALA A 60 0.70 -21.12 -9.07
N VAL A 61 1.54 -20.91 -8.07
CA VAL A 61 2.87 -21.49 -7.94
C VAL A 61 2.86 -22.59 -6.89
N SER A 62 3.55 -23.69 -7.18
CA SER A 62 3.75 -24.78 -6.24
C SER A 62 5.03 -24.57 -5.44
N THR A 63 4.92 -24.63 -4.12
CA THR A 63 6.06 -24.56 -3.20
C THR A 63 6.10 -25.83 -2.34
N PRO A 64 7.28 -26.33 -1.94
CA PRO A 64 7.36 -27.44 -1.00
C PRO A 64 6.69 -27.06 0.32
N GLY A 65 5.64 -27.79 0.69
CA GLY A 65 4.96 -27.61 1.97
C GLY A 65 5.72 -28.23 3.14
N PRO A 66 5.32 -27.93 4.38
CA PRO A 66 6.00 -28.42 5.60
C PRO A 66 6.07 -29.95 5.71
N THR A 67 5.16 -30.66 5.03
CA THR A 67 5.07 -32.13 5.02
C THR A 67 5.68 -32.76 3.77
N GLY A 68 6.40 -31.97 2.95
CA GLY A 68 6.93 -32.40 1.65
C GLY A 68 5.88 -32.48 0.53
N LYS A 69 4.59 -32.27 0.85
CA LYS A 69 3.52 -32.14 -0.14
C LYS A 69 3.52 -30.74 -0.77
N PRO A 70 3.21 -30.59 -2.07
CA PRO A 70 3.12 -29.28 -2.70
C PRO A 70 2.02 -28.44 -2.04
N THR A 71 2.35 -27.19 -1.71
CA THR A 71 1.40 -26.16 -1.30
C THR A 71 1.28 -25.15 -2.42
N PHE A 72 0.04 -24.88 -2.85
CA PHE A 72 -0.25 -23.91 -3.91
C PHE A 72 -0.50 -22.54 -3.31
N SER A 73 0.19 -21.54 -3.84
CA SER A 73 -0.02 -20.12 -3.53
C SER A 73 -0.27 -19.36 -4.82
N LEU A 74 -0.94 -18.21 -4.74
CA LEU A 74 -1.12 -17.33 -5.89
C LEU A 74 0.24 -16.89 -6.44
N ASP A 75 0.37 -16.83 -7.76
CA ASP A 75 1.57 -16.27 -8.41
C ASP A 75 1.58 -14.73 -8.29
N PRO A 76 2.44 -14.11 -7.47
CA PRO A 76 2.50 -12.65 -7.36
C PRO A 76 2.95 -11.97 -8.67
N LYS A 77 3.70 -12.69 -9.52
CA LYS A 77 4.21 -12.18 -10.79
C LYS A 77 3.23 -12.37 -11.94
N GLY A 78 2.16 -13.14 -11.72
CA GLY A 78 1.12 -13.40 -12.69
C GLY A 78 0.39 -12.14 -13.13
N VAL A 79 0.06 -12.04 -14.42
CA VAL A 79 -0.72 -10.92 -14.96
C VAL A 79 -2.19 -11.14 -14.58
N VAL A 80 -2.78 -10.18 -13.88
CA VAL A 80 -4.18 -10.22 -13.44
C VAL A 80 -5.09 -9.30 -14.25
N GLY A 81 -4.51 -8.36 -14.99
CA GLY A 81 -5.24 -7.42 -15.83
C GLY A 81 -4.41 -6.93 -16.99
N SER A 82 -5.06 -6.67 -18.12
CA SER A 82 -4.41 -6.10 -19.31
C SER A 82 -5.44 -5.42 -20.19
N ILE A 83 -4.98 -4.47 -21.00
CA ILE A 83 -5.78 -3.88 -22.07
C ILE A 83 -5.57 -4.70 -23.35
N ILE A 84 -6.66 -5.08 -24.03
CA ILE A 84 -6.65 -5.73 -25.35
C ILE A 84 -7.32 -4.84 -26.40
N ASP A 85 -6.83 -4.87 -27.64
CA ASP A 85 -7.51 -4.24 -28.78
C ASP A 85 -8.52 -5.23 -29.41
N ILE A 86 -9.81 -4.91 -29.36
CA ILE A 86 -10.90 -5.78 -29.87
C ILE A 86 -11.24 -5.54 -31.35
N ARG A 87 -10.59 -4.57 -32.01
CA ARG A 87 -10.92 -4.19 -33.39
C ARG A 87 -10.36 -5.13 -34.44
N ALA A 88 -9.39 -5.96 -34.08
CA ALA A 88 -8.66 -6.78 -35.04
C ALA A 88 -8.54 -8.25 -34.63
N PRO A 89 -9.65 -8.99 -34.46
CA PRO A 89 -9.59 -10.44 -34.24
C PRO A 89 -9.01 -11.22 -35.44
N ARG A 90 -8.77 -10.55 -36.59
CA ARG A 90 -8.23 -11.07 -37.87
C ARG A 90 -9.05 -12.20 -38.52
N GLN A 91 -10.01 -12.79 -37.80
CA GLN A 91 -10.82 -13.92 -38.22
C GLN A 91 -12.25 -13.76 -37.67
N PRO A 92 -13.29 -14.29 -38.35
CA PRO A 92 -14.65 -14.32 -37.81
C PRO A 92 -14.71 -15.07 -36.46
N PRO A 93 -15.60 -14.66 -35.53
CA PRO A 93 -15.76 -15.35 -34.25
C PRO A 93 -16.36 -16.75 -34.49
N LEU A 94 -15.57 -17.78 -34.26
CA LEU A 94 -15.99 -19.19 -34.34
C LEU A 94 -16.04 -19.86 -32.94
N GLY A 95 -16.13 -19.05 -31.87
CA GLY A 95 -16.05 -19.53 -30.49
C GLY A 95 -14.65 -19.91 -30.02
N GLN A 96 -13.61 -19.51 -30.75
CA GLN A 96 -12.22 -19.82 -30.43
C GLN A 96 -11.67 -18.82 -29.41
N HIS A 97 -10.77 -19.29 -28.54
CA HIS A 97 -9.92 -18.40 -27.76
C HIS A 97 -8.99 -17.66 -28.73
N TRP A 98 -8.89 -16.34 -28.58
CA TRP A 98 -7.95 -15.55 -29.37
C TRP A 98 -6.57 -15.79 -28.74
N ILE A 99 -5.64 -16.36 -29.52
CA ILE A 99 -4.35 -16.87 -28.97
C ILE A 99 -3.32 -15.75 -28.83
N ASP A 100 -3.34 -14.79 -29.76
CA ASP A 100 -2.40 -13.66 -29.83
C ASP A 100 -3.16 -12.33 -29.89
N GLU A 101 -3.87 -11.97 -28.82
CA GLU A 101 -4.41 -10.61 -28.69
C GLU A 101 -3.26 -9.60 -28.53
N PRO A 102 -3.30 -8.47 -29.26
CA PRO A 102 -2.46 -7.33 -28.92
C PRO A 102 -2.77 -6.87 -27.49
N GLN A 103 -1.82 -7.09 -26.57
CA GLN A 103 -1.94 -6.75 -25.15
C GLN A 103 -1.08 -5.54 -24.78
N ARG A 104 -1.63 -4.62 -23.99
CA ARG A 104 -0.98 -3.41 -23.49
C ARG A 104 -1.19 -3.27 -21.98
N ASN A 105 -0.25 -2.61 -21.30
CA ASN A 105 -0.27 -2.31 -19.86
C ASN A 105 -0.58 -3.54 -18.99
N PRO A 106 0.25 -4.59 -18.98
CA PRO A 106 0.04 -5.75 -18.12
C PRO A 106 0.19 -5.37 -16.64
N ILE A 107 -0.83 -5.67 -15.85
CA ILE A 107 -0.87 -5.46 -14.40
C ILE A 107 -0.59 -6.80 -13.70
N ARG A 108 0.43 -6.82 -12.82
CA ARG A 108 0.81 -8.01 -12.04
C ARG A 108 0.01 -8.09 -10.74
N ALA A 109 -0.17 -9.29 -10.23
CA ALA A 109 -0.89 -9.55 -8.99
C ALA A 109 -0.29 -8.80 -7.80
N GLU A 110 1.04 -8.72 -7.71
CA GLU A 110 1.77 -7.96 -6.67
C GLU A 110 1.48 -6.44 -6.68
N ALA A 111 1.04 -5.89 -7.82
CA ALA A 111 0.68 -4.48 -7.95
C ALA A 111 -0.78 -4.19 -7.54
N VAL A 112 -1.61 -5.23 -7.41
CA VAL A 112 -3.03 -5.11 -7.06
C VAL A 112 -3.17 -5.45 -5.58
N GLY A 113 -3.36 -4.44 -4.73
CA GLY A 113 -3.29 -4.58 -3.27
C GLY A 113 -4.17 -5.67 -2.65
N GLN A 114 -5.24 -6.09 -3.33
CA GLN A 114 -6.06 -7.23 -2.91
C GLN A 114 -6.23 -8.22 -4.07
N VAL A 115 -5.80 -9.47 -3.87
CA VAL A 115 -5.98 -10.58 -4.79
C VAL A 115 -6.88 -11.63 -4.13
N PHE A 116 -7.96 -12.03 -4.80
CA PHE A 116 -8.83 -13.12 -4.35
C PHE A 116 -8.36 -14.44 -4.95
N GLY A 117 -8.08 -15.43 -4.10
CA GLY A 117 -7.78 -16.80 -4.53
C GLY A 117 -9.05 -17.64 -4.59
N VAL A 118 -9.25 -18.36 -5.69
CA VAL A 118 -10.25 -19.42 -5.80
C VAL A 118 -9.50 -20.75 -5.81
N ALA A 119 -9.76 -21.58 -4.80
CA ALA A 119 -9.30 -22.96 -4.78
C ALA A 119 -10.45 -23.87 -5.22
N LEU A 120 -10.19 -24.71 -6.22
CA LEU A 120 -11.10 -25.78 -6.59
C LEU A 120 -10.67 -27.03 -5.83
N ASP A 121 -11.54 -27.50 -4.93
CA ASP A 121 -11.36 -28.76 -4.22
C ASP A 121 -12.00 -29.88 -5.05
N ASP A 122 -11.23 -30.93 -5.36
CA ASP A 122 -11.69 -32.14 -6.03
C ASP A 122 -12.00 -33.27 -5.05
N ALA A 123 -11.93 -33.01 -3.74
CA ALA A 123 -12.35 -33.97 -2.73
C ALA A 123 -13.85 -34.28 -2.84
N THR A 124 -14.20 -35.55 -2.63
CA THR A 124 -15.60 -35.97 -2.51
C THR A 124 -16.18 -35.41 -1.20
N PRO A 125 -17.28 -34.63 -1.23
CA PRO A 125 -17.96 -34.19 -0.02
C PRO A 125 -18.45 -35.40 0.80
N PRO A 126 -18.43 -35.34 2.14
CA PRO A 126 -18.88 -36.44 3.01
C PRO A 126 -20.38 -36.74 2.89
#